data_AF-A0A7V6KS77-F1
#
_entry.id   AF-A0A7V6KS77-F1
#
_cell.length_a   1.000
_cell.length_b   1.000
_cell.length_c   1.000
_cell.angle_alpha   90.00
_cell.angle_beta   90.00
_cell.angle_gamma   90.00
#
_symmetry.space_group_name_H-M   'P 1'
#
loop_
_entity.id
_entity.type
_entity.pdbx_description
1 polymer ?
#
loop_
_entity_poly.entity_id
_entity_poly.type
_entity_poly.pdbx_seq_one_letter_code
_entity_poly.pdbx_strand_id
1 'polypeptide(L)'
;MYRKISYLLFLLAIIIFLSTGSHNINTDEAILIAQSEIYPYSEEELSKFNGENNQPSYVAIDNIIYDISDLKDLDDRLMDNSLAGKDISEIIENDTIKEVIIEEAPEVGILQE
;
A
#
# COMPACT_ATOMS: atom_id res chain seq x y z
N MET A 1 26.87 -40.14 14.06
CA MET A 1 27.83 -39.15 14.60
C MET A 1 28.18 -38.09 13.54
N TYR A 2 27.16 -37.44 12.93
CA TYR A 2 27.35 -36.45 11.84
C TYR A 2 26.67 -35.09 12.10
N ARG A 3 25.91 -34.95 13.18
CA ARG A 3 25.13 -33.73 13.45
C ARG A 3 26.02 -32.51 13.74
N LYS A 4 27.20 -32.69 14.36
CA LYS A 4 28.11 -31.58 14.73
C LYS A 4 28.98 -31.06 13.57
N ILE A 5 29.38 -31.94 12.64
CA ILE A 5 30.20 -31.55 11.46
C ILE A 5 29.34 -30.76 10.46
N SER A 6 28.04 -31.03 10.40
CA SER A 6 27.08 -30.28 9.58
C SER A 6 26.94 -28.81 10.02
N TYR A 7 26.93 -28.53 11.32
CA TYR A 7 26.88 -27.14 11.82
C TYR A 7 28.17 -26.35 11.53
N LEU A 8 29.32 -27.02 11.55
CA LEU A 8 30.60 -26.37 11.29
C LEU A 8 30.73 -25.95 9.81
N LEU A 9 30.27 -26.81 8.88
CA LEU A 9 30.22 -26.48 7.45
C LEU A 9 29.18 -25.38 7.14
N PHE A 10 28.05 -25.38 7.85
CA PHE A 10 27.02 -24.35 7.71
C PHE A 10 27.49 -22.97 8.22
N LEU A 11 28.21 -22.93 9.35
CA LEU A 11 28.81 -21.70 9.88
C LEU A 11 29.90 -21.13 8.95
N LEU A 12 30.69 -21.98 8.29
CA LEU A 12 31.73 -21.52 7.37
C LEU A 12 31.13 -20.87 6.11
N ALA A 13 30.00 -21.39 5.60
CA ALA A 13 29.29 -20.82 4.45
C ALA A 13 28.67 -19.44 4.75
N ILE A 14 28.19 -19.23 5.98
CA ILE A 14 27.65 -17.93 6.44
C ILE A 14 28.74 -16.85 6.47
N ILE A 15 29.96 -17.19 6.91
CA ILE A 15 31.07 -16.23 6.98
C ILE A 15 31.50 -15.79 5.57
N ILE A 16 31.47 -16.71 4.59
CA ILE A 16 31.80 -16.39 3.19
C ILE A 16 30.74 -15.46 2.58
N PHE A 17 29.46 -15.66 2.91
CA PHE A 17 28.37 -14.81 2.43
C PHE A 17 28.44 -13.37 2.98
N LEU A 18 28.94 -13.18 4.20
CA LEU A 18 29.13 -11.85 4.81
C LEU A 18 30.29 -11.05 4.19
N SER A 19 31.16 -11.66 3.39
CA SER A 19 32.33 -11.01 2.80
C SER A 19 32.08 -10.40 1.41
N THR A 20 30.94 -10.66 0.77
CA THR A 20 30.67 -10.19 -0.60
C THR A 20 29.33 -9.50 -0.68
N GLY A 21 29.28 -8.22 -0.32
CA GLY A 21 28.07 -7.42 -0.42
C GLY A 21 28.22 -6.00 0.09
N SER A 22 29.33 -5.32 -0.23
CA SER A 22 29.43 -3.87 -0.06
C SER A 22 28.88 -3.19 -1.31
N HIS A 23 27.61 -2.80 -1.30
CA HIS A 23 27.21 -1.56 -1.96
C HIS A 23 26.63 -0.64 -0.89
N ASN A 24 27.42 0.37 -0.54
CA ASN A 24 27.11 1.40 0.42
C ASN A 24 26.09 2.35 -0.24
N ILE A 25 24.81 2.15 0.04
CA ILE A 25 23.80 3.20 -0.05
C ILE A 25 23.50 3.59 1.39
N ASN A 26 23.66 4.87 1.72
CA ASN A 26 23.45 5.37 3.06
C ASN A 26 22.03 4.99 3.49
N THR A 27 21.93 4.12 4.49
CA THR A 27 20.68 3.49 4.93
C THR A 27 19.62 4.50 5.34
N ASP A 28 20.04 5.72 5.69
CA ASP A 28 19.13 6.79 6.11
C ASP A 28 18.39 7.43 4.93
N GLU A 29 18.97 7.43 3.72
CA GLU A 29 18.31 7.95 2.50
C GLU A 29 17.42 6.88 1.86
N ALA A 30 17.84 5.61 1.84
CA ALA A 30 17.02 4.51 1.32
C ALA A 30 15.77 4.24 2.18
N ILE A 31 15.87 4.42 3.51
CA ILE A 31 14.72 4.33 4.43
C ILE A 31 13.76 5.52 4.26
N LEU A 32 14.28 6.70 3.90
CA LEU A 32 13.48 7.90 3.63
C LEU A 32 12.73 7.80 2.29
N ILE A 33 13.36 7.21 1.27
CA ILE A 33 12.74 6.97 -0.05
C ILE A 33 11.71 5.83 0.03
N ALA A 34 11.98 4.76 0.79
CA ALA A 34 11.03 3.65 0.98
C ALA A 34 9.76 4.03 1.76
N GLN A 35 9.78 5.12 2.53
CA GLN A 35 8.59 5.68 3.19
C GLN A 35 7.84 6.71 2.33
N SER A 36 8.44 7.18 1.23
CA SER A 36 7.83 8.14 0.30
C SER A 36 7.50 7.54 -1.07
N GLU A 37 7.60 6.22 -1.24
CA GLU A 37 7.10 5.55 -2.44
C GLU A 37 5.59 5.50 -2.36
N ILE A 38 4.95 6.54 -2.89
CA ILE A 38 3.52 6.50 -3.17
C ILE A 38 3.29 5.36 -4.16
N TYR A 39 2.58 4.32 -3.71
CA TYR A 39 2.41 3.10 -4.50
C TYR A 39 1.53 3.41 -5.73
N PRO A 40 2.00 3.14 -6.95
CA PRO A 40 1.20 3.33 -8.15
C PRO A 40 0.23 2.16 -8.36
N TYR A 41 -1.03 2.47 -8.61
CA TYR A 41 -2.06 1.50 -8.95
C TYR A 41 -2.55 1.74 -10.37
N SER A 42 -2.77 0.67 -11.13
CA SER A 42 -3.64 0.68 -12.31
C SER A 42 -5.12 0.63 -11.91
N GLU A 43 -6.03 0.97 -12.82
CA GLU A 43 -7.48 0.79 -12.61
C GLU A 43 -7.83 -0.67 -12.27
N GLU A 44 -7.19 -1.64 -12.93
CA GLU A 44 -7.41 -3.06 -12.68
C GLU A 44 -6.99 -3.44 -11.25
N GLU A 45 -5.87 -2.91 -10.76
CA GLU A 45 -5.43 -3.14 -9.39
C GLU A 45 -6.36 -2.47 -8.38
N LEU A 46 -6.74 -1.22 -8.62
CA LEU A 46 -7.70 -0.50 -7.78
C LEU A 46 -9.02 -1.28 -7.67
N SER A 47 -9.53 -1.86 -8.76
CA SER A 47 -10.77 -2.64 -8.78
C SER A 47 -10.80 -3.85 -7.84
N LYS A 48 -9.63 -4.35 -7.40
CA LYS A 48 -9.51 -5.47 -6.45
C LYS A 48 -9.75 -5.05 -5.00
N PHE A 49 -9.75 -3.75 -4.71
CA PHE A 49 -9.98 -3.16 -3.40
C PHE A 49 -11.41 -2.62 -3.30
N ASN A 50 -12.37 -3.51 -3.53
CA ASN A 50 -13.79 -3.22 -3.62
C ASN A 50 -14.56 -3.46 -2.30
N GLY A 51 -13.86 -3.70 -1.18
CA GLY A 51 -14.51 -4.01 0.09
C GLY A 51 -15.11 -5.42 0.21
N GLU A 52 -14.96 -6.28 -0.81
CA GLU A 52 -15.45 -7.66 -0.80
C GLU A 52 -14.34 -8.67 -0.47
N ASN A 53 -14.71 -9.89 -0.08
CA ASN A 53 -13.74 -10.97 0.19
C ASN A 53 -12.66 -10.62 1.23
N ASN A 54 -12.96 -9.72 2.17
CA ASN A 54 -12.03 -9.15 3.15
C ASN A 54 -10.93 -8.25 2.56
N GLN A 55 -11.11 -7.78 1.33
CA GLN A 55 -10.29 -6.71 0.77
C GLN A 55 -10.77 -5.37 1.33
N PRO A 56 -9.87 -4.39 1.52
CA PRO A 56 -10.27 -3.05 1.91
C PRO A 56 -11.06 -2.36 0.79
N SER A 57 -11.73 -1.27 1.13
CA SER A 57 -12.48 -0.42 0.21
C SER A 57 -11.64 0.80 -0.15
N TYR A 58 -11.09 0.85 -1.36
CA TYR A 58 -10.30 1.99 -1.85
C TYR A 58 -11.05 2.78 -2.91
N VAL A 59 -10.81 4.08 -3.00
CA VAL A 59 -11.34 4.95 -4.07
C VAL A 59 -10.26 5.88 -4.57
N ALA A 60 -10.30 6.26 -5.85
CA ALA A 60 -9.45 7.32 -6.38
C ALA A 60 -10.22 8.65 -6.49
N ILE A 61 -9.56 9.73 -6.09
CA ILE A 61 -10.03 11.12 -6.22
C ILE A 61 -8.84 11.96 -6.67
N ASP A 62 -8.97 12.60 -7.83
CA ASP A 62 -7.94 13.43 -8.44
C ASP A 62 -6.57 12.71 -8.48
N ASN A 63 -6.58 11.44 -8.93
CA ASN A 63 -5.46 10.51 -9.00
C ASN A 63 -4.86 10.06 -7.66
N ILE A 64 -5.41 10.45 -6.51
CA ILE A 64 -4.97 9.98 -5.19
C ILE A 64 -5.90 8.87 -4.72
N ILE A 65 -5.35 7.78 -4.21
CA ILE A 65 -6.13 6.65 -3.70
C ILE A 65 -6.25 6.75 -2.19
N TYR A 66 -7.49 6.68 -1.71
CA TYR A 66 -7.87 6.79 -0.31
C TYR A 66 -8.46 5.48 0.21
N ASP A 67 -8.10 5.10 1.44
CA ASP A 67 -8.72 3.98 2.16
C ASP A 67 -9.97 4.43 2.90
N ILE A 68 -11.15 4.02 2.40
CA ILE A 68 -12.44 4.38 3.01
C ILE A 68 -13.02 3.25 3.86
N SER A 69 -12.24 2.21 4.16
CA SER A 69 -12.71 1.00 4.87
C SER A 69 -13.35 1.31 6.23
N ASP A 70 -12.78 2.29 6.94
CA ASP A 70 -13.14 2.66 8.31
C ASP A 70 -14.00 3.95 8.39
N LEU A 71 -14.38 4.56 7.25
CA LEU A 71 -15.15 5.81 7.24
C LEU A 71 -16.67 5.63 7.27
N LYS A 72 -17.15 4.39 7.42
CA LYS A 72 -18.59 4.06 7.37
C LYS A 72 -19.42 4.76 8.44
N ASP A 73 -18.79 5.15 9.56
CA ASP A 73 -19.45 5.85 10.66
C ASP A 73 -19.54 7.38 10.44
N LEU A 74 -18.87 7.92 9.43
CA LEU A 74 -18.84 9.35 9.13
C LEU A 74 -19.92 9.78 8.15
N ASP A 75 -20.28 8.91 7.20
CA ASP A 75 -21.33 9.18 6.22
C ASP A 75 -22.00 7.87 5.77
N ASP A 76 -23.33 7.81 5.87
CA ASP A 76 -24.14 6.64 5.47
C ASP A 76 -23.93 6.24 3.99
N ARG A 77 -23.53 7.18 3.13
CA ARG A 77 -23.28 6.95 1.71
C ARG A 77 -22.01 6.13 1.47
N LEU A 78 -21.08 6.12 2.42
CA LEU A 78 -19.88 5.28 2.40
C LEU A 78 -20.16 3.84 2.84
N MET A 79 -21.36 3.55 3.36
CA MET A 79 -21.76 2.18 3.68
C MET A 79 -21.97 1.32 2.42
N ASP A 80 -22.27 1.94 1.28
CA ASP A 80 -22.39 1.24 0.01
C ASP A 80 -21.02 1.11 -0.66
N ASN A 81 -20.51 -0.12 -0.74
CA ASN A 81 -19.26 -0.45 -1.40
C ASN A 81 -19.33 -0.26 -2.94
N SER A 82 -20.45 0.22 -3.51
CA SER A 82 -20.58 0.44 -4.96
C SER A 82 -19.56 1.40 -5.56
N LEU A 83 -18.98 2.27 -4.74
CA LEU A 83 -17.90 3.20 -5.12
C LEU A 83 -16.50 2.59 -5.02
N ALA A 84 -16.33 1.55 -4.20
CA ALA A 84 -15.02 0.97 -3.92
C ALA A 84 -14.41 0.32 -5.18
N GLY A 85 -13.10 0.43 -5.28
CA GLY A 85 -12.29 -0.02 -6.40
C GLY A 85 -12.42 0.82 -7.67
N LYS A 86 -12.79 2.10 -7.56
CA LYS A 86 -13.00 2.98 -8.72
C LYS A 86 -12.42 4.37 -8.52
N ASP A 87 -12.17 5.03 -9.64
CA ASP A 87 -12.10 6.48 -9.69
C ASP A 87 -13.50 7.07 -9.59
N ILE A 88 -13.71 7.90 -8.58
CA ILE A 88 -14.99 8.57 -8.32
C ILE A 88 -14.89 10.09 -8.50
N SER A 89 -13.76 10.61 -8.97
CA SER A 89 -13.49 12.05 -9.10
C SER A 89 -14.64 12.81 -9.76
N GLU A 90 -15.16 12.30 -10.88
CA GLU A 90 -16.29 12.91 -11.59
C GLU A 90 -17.63 12.77 -10.85
N ILE A 91 -17.83 11.67 -10.11
CA ILE A 91 -19.09 11.37 -9.40
C ILE A 91 -19.29 12.33 -8.23
N ILE A 92 -18.19 12.70 -7.55
CA ILE A 92 -18.22 13.48 -6.32
C ILE A 92 -17.59 14.88 -6.47
N GLU A 93 -17.37 15.36 -7.69
CA GLU A 93 -16.66 16.64 -7.97
C GLU A 93 -17.23 17.82 -7.16
N ASN A 94 -18.56 17.88 -7.01
CA ASN A 94 -19.28 18.94 -6.29
C ASN A 94 -20.02 18.42 -5.06
N ASP A 95 -19.58 17.29 -4.50
CA ASP A 95 -20.22 16.62 -3.39
C ASP A 95 -19.42 16.81 -2.09
N THR A 96 -20.11 17.07 -0.98
CA THR A 96 -19.47 17.26 0.34
C THR A 96 -18.72 16.02 0.81
N ILE A 97 -19.07 14.83 0.31
CA ILE A 97 -18.36 13.59 0.63
C ILE A 97 -16.90 13.61 0.16
N LYS A 98 -16.56 14.41 -0.86
CA LYS A 98 -15.18 14.60 -1.32
C LYS A 98 -14.29 15.17 -0.21
N GLU A 99 -14.78 16.20 0.47
CA GLU A 99 -14.06 16.84 1.58
C GLU A 99 -13.89 15.86 2.75
N VAL A 100 -14.94 15.11 3.10
CA VAL A 100 -14.88 14.09 4.17
C VAL A 100 -13.81 13.04 3.88
N ILE A 101 -13.74 12.51 2.65
CA ILE A 101 -12.74 11.51 2.28
C ILE A 101 -11.33 12.11 2.34
N ILE A 102 -11.12 13.31 1.78
CA ILE A 102 -9.79 13.93 1.76
C ILE A 102 -9.28 14.27 3.17
N GLU A 103 -10.17 14.68 4.09
CA GLU A 103 -9.78 15.08 5.45
C GLU A 103 -9.58 13.89 6.39
N GLU A 104 -10.35 12.81 6.23
CA GLU A 104 -10.42 11.72 7.22
C GLU A 104 -9.84 10.39 6.70
N ALA A 105 -9.77 10.16 5.38
CA ALA A 105 -9.24 8.92 4.83
C ALA A 105 -7.71 8.94 4.74
N PRO A 106 -7.03 7.82 5.05
CA PRO A 106 -5.62 7.65 4.73
C PRO A 106 -5.37 7.64 3.21
N GLU A 107 -4.38 8.41 2.75
CA GLU A 107 -3.80 8.27 1.42
C GLU A 107 -2.94 7.00 1.35
N VAL A 108 -3.20 6.13 0.37
CA VAL A 108 -2.52 4.83 0.23
C VAL A 108 -1.82 4.64 -1.12
N GLY A 109 -2.03 5.54 -2.08
CA GLY A 109 -1.39 5.44 -3.38
C GLY A 109 -1.79 6.51 -4.38
N ILE A 110 -1.33 6.33 -5.62
CA ILE A 110 -1.71 7.14 -6.78
C ILE A 110 -2.28 6.23 -7.86
N LEU A 111 -3.37 6.66 -8.50
CA LEU A 111 -3.87 6.03 -9.71
C LEU A 111 -3.03 6.49 -10.92
N GLN A 112 -2.45 5.53 -11.63
CA GLN A 112 -1.75 5.77 -12.89
C GLN A 112 -2.70 5.64 -14.08
N GLU A 113 -2.62 6.60 -15.00
CA GLU A 113 -3.28 6.58 -16.32
C GLU A 113 -2.73 5.46 -17.23
#